data_AF-A0A2A4WU16-F1
#
_entry.id   AF-A0A2A4WU16-F1
#
_cell.length_a   1.000
_cell.length_b   1.000
_cell.length_c   1.000
_cell.angle_alpha   90.00
_cell.angle_beta   90.00
_cell.angle_gamma   90.00
#
_symmetry.space_group_name_H-M   'P 1'
#
loop_
_entity.id
_entity.type
_entity.pdbx_description
1 polymer ?
#
loop_
_entity_poly.entity_id
_entity_poly.type
_entity_poly.pdbx_seq_one_letter_code
_entity_poly.pdbx_strand_id
1 'polypeptide(L)' 'MPEGQSESFIYNANSNQTSHTDFNGNSTTFEYDSNNRLTKKTYADTSEDTYG' A
#
# COMPACT_ATOMS: atom_id res chain seq x y z
N MET A 1 21.66 -13.55 -13.26
CA MET A 1 20.90 -12.30 -13.08
C MET A 1 20.17 -12.44 -11.76
N PRO A 2 20.30 -11.52 -10.78
CA PRO A 2 19.41 -11.58 -9.63
C PRO A 2 17.99 -11.40 -10.18
N GLU A 3 17.09 -12.32 -9.84
CA GLU A 3 15.70 -12.31 -10.28
C GLU A 3 15.12 -10.90 -10.09
N GLY A 4 14.53 -10.35 -11.15
CA GLY A 4 14.05 -8.97 -11.22
C GLY A 4 12.92 -8.72 -10.25
N GLN A 5 13.25 -8.54 -8.97
CA GLN A 5 12.33 -8.13 -7.94
C GLN A 5 11.87 -6.70 -8.29
N SER A 6 10.65 -6.62 -8.80
CA SER A 6 10.01 -5.37 -9.19
C SER A 6 8.96 -5.06 -8.15
N GLU A 7 9.13 -3.95 -7.46
CA GLU A 7 8.16 -3.38 -6.55
C GLU A 7 7.49 -2.18 -7.22
N SER A 8 6.19 -2.01 -7.00
CA SER A 8 5.38 -0.95 -7.61
C SER A 8 4.61 -0.19 -6.55
N PHE A 9 4.65 1.13 -6.64
CA PHE A 9 3.98 2.03 -5.70
C PHE A 9 3.01 2.94 -6.46
N ILE A 10 1.79 3.04 -5.95
CA ILE A 10 0.75 3.91 -6.47
C ILE A 10 0.50 5.00 -5.44
N TYR A 11 0.53 6.24 -5.90
CA TYR A 11 0.29 7.43 -5.09
C TYR A 11 -0.94 8.17 -5.59
N ASN A 12 -1.68 8.79 -4.66
CA ASN A 12 -2.77 9.70 -5.01
C ASN A 12 -2.26 11.13 -5.28
N ALA A 13 -3.19 12.04 -5.62
CA ALA A 13 -2.87 13.44 -5.90
C ALA A 13 -2.27 14.21 -4.70
N ASN A 14 -2.43 13.70 -3.48
CA ASN A 14 -1.84 14.25 -2.26
C ASN A 14 -0.46 13.64 -1.96
N SER A 15 0.13 12.88 -2.89
CA SER A 15 1.40 12.15 -2.71
C SER A 15 1.36 11.12 -1.57
N ASN A 16 0.17 10.61 -1.23
CA ASN A 16 0.01 9.54 -0.25
C ASN A 16 -0.04 8.20 -0.99
N GLN A 17 0.69 7.20 -0.49
CA GLN A 17 0.81 5.88 -1.11
C GLN A 17 -0.48 5.08 -0.93
N THR A 18 -1.30 4.91 -1.95
CA THR A 18 -2.56 4.16 -1.84
C THR A 18 -2.42 2.66 -2.09
N SER A 19 -1.37 2.24 -2.80
CA SER A 19 -1.09 0.83 -3.04
C SER A 19 0.40 0.57 -3.20
N HIS A 20 0.84 -0.56 -2.67
CA HIS A 20 2.19 -1.09 -2.83
C HIS A 20 2.08 -2.54 -3.27
N THR A 21 2.77 -2.91 -4.33
CA THR A 21 2.87 -4.30 -4.78
C THR A 21 4.32 -4.73 -4.68
N ASP A 22 4.60 -5.67 -3.80
CA ASP A 22 5.93 -6.24 -3.58
C ASP A 22 6.32 -7.19 -4.71
N PHE A 23 7.60 -7.56 -4.77
CA PHE A 23 8.15 -8.51 -5.76
C PHE A 23 7.50 -9.89 -5.74
N ASN A 24 6.87 -10.27 -4.63
CA ASN A 24 6.11 -11.51 -4.50
C ASN A 24 4.71 -11.45 -5.14
N GLY A 25 4.32 -10.31 -5.71
CA GLY A 25 2.97 -10.06 -6.21
C GLY A 25 1.94 -9.74 -5.11
N ASN A 26 2.41 -9.56 -3.88
CA ASN A 26 1.56 -9.18 -2.75
C ASN A 26 1.21 -7.70 -2.85
N SER A 27 -0.08 -7.38 -2.96
CA SER A 27 -0.57 -6.00 -2.97
C SER A 27 -1.08 -5.59 -1.59
N THR A 28 -0.55 -4.49 -1.07
CA THR A 28 -1.01 -3.81 0.15
C THR A 28 -1.66 -2.50 -0.24
N THR A 29 -2.86 -2.22 0.27
CA THR A 29 -3.55 -0.94 0.07
C THR A 29 -3.61 -0.12 1.34
N PHE A 30 -3.70 1.19 1.17
CA PHE A 30 -3.67 2.16 2.25
C PHE A 30 -4.77 3.19 2.02
N GLU A 31 -5.57 3.44 3.04
CA GLU A 31 -6.64 4.43 3.05
C GLU A 31 -6.27 5.57 4.01
N TYR A 32 -6.55 6.79 3.58
CA TYR A 32 -6.19 8.01 4.30
C TYR A 32 -7.43 8.86 4.55
N ASP A 33 -7.45 9.57 5.68
CA ASP A 33 -8.45 10.60 5.94
C ASP A 33 -8.15 11.90 5.19
N SER A 34 -9.06 12.88 5.29
CA SER A 34 -8.91 14.20 4.67
C SER A 34 -7.72 15.01 5.19
N ASN A 35 -7.08 14.57 6.29
CA ASN A 35 -5.88 15.18 6.86
C ASN A 35 -4.60 14.43 6.46
N ASN A 36 -4.66 13.53 5.47
CA ASN A 36 -3.54 12.68 5.04
C ASN A 36 -3.00 11.76 6.14
N ARG A 37 -3.85 11.33 7.08
CA ARG A 37 -3.49 10.33 8.09
C ARG A 37 -3.97 8.97 7.64
N LEU A 38 -3.10 7.97 7.73
CA LEU A 38 -3.45 6.58 7.44
C LEU A 38 -4.53 6.12 8.41
N THR A 39 -5.71 5.76 7.89
CA THR A 39 -6.82 5.24 8.69
C THR A 39 -6.96 3.73 8.56
N LYS A 40 -6.52 3.16 7.44
CA LYS A 40 -6.60 1.73 7.22
C LYS A 40 -5.50 1.22 6.30
N LYS A 41 -5.01 0.03 6.58
CA LYS A 41 -4.04 -0.68 5.76
C LYS A 41 -4.52 -2.11 5.55
N THR A 42 -4.64 -2.53 4.30
CA THR A 42 -5.10 -3.87 3.92
C THR A 42 -3.96 -4.61 3.25
N TYR A 43 -3.61 -5.77 3.77
CA TYR A 43 -2.54 -6.62 3.23
C TYR A 43 -3.07 -7.63 2.21
N ALA A 44 -2.15 -8.22 1.44
CA ALA A 44 -2.49 -9.22 0.42
C ALA A 44 -3.14 -10.48 1.01
N ASP A 45 -2.86 -10.80 2.28
CA ASP A 45 -3.46 -11.91 3.02
C ASP A 45 -4.83 -11.57 3.63
N THR A 46 -5.47 -10.49 3.19
CA THR A 46 -6.76 -9.96 3.69
C THR A 46 -6.75 -9.50 5.15
N SER A 47 -5.60 -9.53 5.84
CA SER A 47 -5.45 -8.84 7.11
C SER A 47 -5.58 -7.34 6.92
N GLU A 48 -6.17 -6.67 7.90
CA GLU A 48 -6.43 -5.24 7.88
C GLU A 48 -6.03 -4.63 9.23
N ASP A 49 -5.22 -3.58 9.21
CA ASP A 49 -4.95 -2.71 10.36
C ASP A 49 -5.77 -1.44 10.20
N THR A 50 -6.56 -1.09 11.23
CA THR A 50 -7.33 0.17 11.26
C THR A 50 -6.78 1.08 12.36
N TYR A 51 -6.55 2.34 12.03
CA TYR A 51 -6.03 3.37 12.91
C TYR A 51 -7.13 4.42 13.15
N GLY A 52 -7.43 4.71 14.43
CA GLY A 52 -8.49 5.64 14.87
C GLY A 52 -7.95 6.85 15.62
#